data_AF-A0A4Q3FXI8-F1
#
_entry.id   AF-A0A4Q3FXI8-F1
#
_cell.length_a   1.000
_cell.length_b   1.000
_cell.length_c   1.000
_cell.angle_alpha   90.00
_cell.angle_beta   90.00
_cell.angle_gamma   90.00
#
_symmetry.space_group_name_H-M   'P 1'
#
loop_
_entity.id
_entity.type
_entity.pdbx_description
1 polymer ?
#
loop_
_entity_poly.entity_id
_entity_poly.type
_entity_poly.pdbx_seq_one_letter_code
_entity_poly.pdbx_strand_id
1 'polypeptide(L)'
;MPDKLVWPRSAAQSHEGAVLYLRCGPGQALFVQHAAPEIAKAVNRYFGYHLVNEVRLSAELFTPGSGAKAQKNRQPSQSEIAKVGTAVEKIEDTDLREALRALGLALSGRSEPKGR
;
A
#
# COMPACT_ATOMS: atom_id res chain seq x y z
N MET A 1 -10.98 8.43 5.64
CA MET A 1 -9.69 7.71 5.74
C MET A 1 -9.64 6.66 4.63
N PRO A 2 -8.57 6.57 3.83
CA PRO A 2 -8.51 5.63 2.70
C PRO A 2 -8.57 4.19 3.20
N ASP A 3 -9.40 3.37 2.56
CA ASP A 3 -9.56 1.96 2.87
C ASP A 3 -8.80 1.10 1.86
N LYS A 4 -9.27 1.12 0.61
CA LYS A 4 -8.74 0.35 -0.50
C LYS A 4 -9.12 0.99 -1.83
N LEU A 5 -8.38 0.61 -2.85
CA LEU A 5 -8.67 0.92 -4.25
C LEU A 5 -9.01 -0.38 -4.97
N VAL A 6 -10.12 -0.41 -5.71
CA VAL A 6 -10.58 -1.61 -6.42
C VAL A 6 -10.74 -1.29 -7.90
N TRP A 7 -10.00 -1.98 -8.76
CA TRP A 7 -10.17 -1.89 -10.20
C TRP A 7 -11.27 -2.85 -10.66
N PRO A 8 -12.20 -2.40 -11.53
CA PRO A 8 -13.17 -3.30 -12.13
C PRO A 8 -12.44 -4.32 -13.00
N ARG A 9 -12.96 -5.56 -13.08
CA ARG A 9 -12.29 -6.62 -13.87
C ARG A 9 -12.17 -6.27 -15.36
N SER A 10 -13.02 -5.37 -15.86
CA SER A 10 -12.97 -4.82 -17.22
C SER A 10 -11.80 -3.85 -17.47
N ALA A 11 -11.19 -3.30 -16.41
CA ALA A 11 -10.08 -2.35 -16.51
C ALA A 11 -8.77 -2.98 -16.99
N ALA A 12 -8.66 -4.31 -17.09
CA ALA A 12 -7.47 -4.94 -17.68
C ALA A 12 -7.31 -4.59 -19.17
N GLN A 13 -8.39 -4.17 -19.84
CA GLN A 13 -8.42 -3.83 -21.27
C GLN A 13 -8.86 -2.37 -21.52
N SER A 14 -9.17 -1.61 -20.46
CA SER A 14 -9.71 -0.25 -20.55
C SER A 14 -9.02 0.65 -19.54
N HIS A 15 -8.80 1.93 -19.89
CA HIS A 15 -8.29 2.95 -18.97
C HIS A 15 -9.36 3.38 -17.93
N GLU A 16 -10.17 2.44 -17.44
CA GLU A 16 -11.16 2.69 -16.42
C GLU A 16 -10.47 2.93 -15.07
N GLY A 17 -10.77 4.08 -14.46
CA GLY A 17 -10.30 4.39 -13.11
C GLY A 17 -10.85 3.41 -12.07
N ALA A 18 -10.21 3.37 -10.91
CA ALA A 18 -10.61 2.49 -9.82
C ALA A 18 -11.73 3.08 -8.96
N VAL A 19 -12.36 2.23 -8.16
CA VAL A 19 -13.26 2.64 -7.08
C VAL A 19 -12.46 2.85 -5.80
N LEU A 20 -12.45 4.08 -5.28
CA LEU A 20 -11.83 4.43 -4.01
C LEU A 20 -12.82 4.23 -2.87
N TYR A 21 -12.52 3.31 -1.95
CA TYR A 21 -13.30 3.12 -0.74
C TYR A 21 -12.74 3.98 0.39
N LEU A 22 -13.63 4.73 1.04
CA LEU A 22 -13.29 5.60 2.16
C LEU A 22 -14.03 5.17 3.43
N ARG A 23 -13.27 4.97 4.51
CA ARG A 23 -13.82 4.85 5.85
C ARG A 23 -14.17 6.23 6.38
N CYS A 24 -15.37 6.37 6.92
CA CYS A 24 -15.93 7.62 7.40
C CYS A 24 -16.31 7.50 8.87
N GLY A 25 -16.17 8.60 9.63
CA GLY A 25 -16.63 8.66 11.01
C GLY A 25 -18.17 8.64 11.09
N PRO A 26 -18.73 8.25 12.25
CA PRO A 26 -20.17 8.27 12.47
C PRO A 26 -20.74 9.68 12.25
N GLY A 27 -21.84 9.78 11.51
CA GLY A 27 -22.51 11.05 11.21
C GLY A 27 -21.95 11.85 10.02
N GLN A 28 -20.82 11.45 9.43
CA GLN A 28 -20.19 12.16 8.31
C GLN A 28 -20.46 11.52 6.94
N ALA A 29 -21.16 10.38 6.91
CA ALA A 29 -21.39 9.58 5.70
C ALA A 29 -22.09 10.35 4.59
N LEU A 30 -23.09 11.16 4.91
CA LEU A 30 -23.86 11.93 3.92
C LEU A 30 -22.99 13.01 3.27
N PHE A 31 -22.21 13.72 4.06
CA PHE A 31 -21.28 14.74 3.55
C PHE A 31 -20.24 14.12 2.61
N VAL A 32 -19.68 12.97 2.96
CA VAL A 32 -18.71 12.26 2.11
C VAL A 32 -19.36 11.78 0.81
N GLN A 33 -20.58 11.27 0.85
CA GLN A 33 -21.31 10.86 -0.36
C GLN A 33 -21.59 12.05 -1.28
N HIS A 34 -21.99 13.20 -0.73
CA HIS A 34 -22.22 14.41 -1.52
C HIS A 34 -20.91 14.98 -2.11
N ALA A 35 -19.81 14.93 -1.35
CA ALA A 35 -18.50 15.39 -1.78
C ALA A 35 -17.73 14.37 -2.66
N ALA A 36 -18.24 13.15 -2.83
CA ALA A 36 -17.61 12.08 -3.61
C ALA A 36 -17.07 12.51 -4.99
N PRO A 37 -17.83 13.22 -5.85
CA PRO A 37 -17.33 13.65 -7.15
C PRO A 37 -16.19 14.69 -7.05
N GLU A 38 -16.24 15.58 -6.06
CA GLU A 38 -15.18 16.57 -5.81
C GLU A 38 -13.89 15.89 -5.34
N ILE A 39 -14.03 14.89 -4.45
CA ILE A 39 -12.90 14.08 -3.97
C ILE A 39 -12.24 13.34 -5.14
N ALA A 40 -13.01 12.68 -6.00
CA ALA A 40 -12.48 11.98 -7.17
C ALA A 40 -11.68 12.92 -8.09
N LYS A 41 -12.24 14.10 -8.38
CA LYS A 41 -11.56 15.14 -9.19
C LYS A 41 -10.26 15.61 -8.54
N ALA A 42 -10.28 15.89 -7.24
CA ALA A 42 -9.10 16.36 -6.51
C ALA A 42 -7.99 15.30 -6.53
N VAL A 43 -8.33 14.02 -6.35
CA VAL A 43 -7.38 12.91 -6.43
C VAL A 43 -6.79 12.80 -7.83
N ASN A 44 -7.63 12.77 -8.87
CA ASN A 44 -7.14 12.67 -10.25
C ASN A 44 -6.27 13.88 -10.64
N ARG A 45 -6.65 15.08 -10.19
CA ARG A 45 -5.84 16.30 -10.38
C ARG A 45 -4.48 16.20 -9.70
N TYR A 46 -4.44 15.67 -8.48
CA TYR A 46 -3.19 15.50 -7.74
C TYR A 46 -2.24 14.53 -8.45
N PHE A 47 -2.76 13.41 -8.97
CA PHE A 47 -1.95 12.41 -9.65
C PHE A 47 -1.66 12.72 -11.12
N GLY A 48 -2.43 13.60 -11.76
CA GLY A 48 -2.24 13.98 -13.17
C GLY A 48 -2.71 12.93 -14.18
N TYR A 49 -3.43 11.90 -13.74
CA TYR A 49 -4.06 10.90 -14.60
C TYR A 49 -5.37 10.38 -13.99
N HIS A 50 -6.16 9.66 -14.79
CA HIS A 50 -7.45 9.12 -14.37
C HIS A 50 -7.28 7.90 -13.45
N LEU A 51 -7.09 8.15 -12.15
CA LEU A 51 -6.87 7.11 -11.14
C LEU A 51 -8.18 6.59 -10.54
N VAL A 52 -9.10 7.49 -10.21
CA VAL A 52 -10.34 7.19 -9.50
C VAL A 52 -11.53 7.51 -10.39
N ASN A 53 -12.36 6.50 -10.65
CA ASN A 53 -13.62 6.64 -11.35
C ASN A 53 -14.77 6.98 -10.39
N GLU A 54 -14.80 6.33 -9.22
CA GLU A 54 -15.89 6.49 -8.25
C GLU A 54 -15.35 6.45 -6.82
N VAL A 55 -15.98 7.20 -5.91
CA VAL A 55 -15.69 7.16 -4.48
C VAL A 55 -16.88 6.54 -3.75
N ARG A 56 -16.63 5.49 -2.96
CA ARG A 56 -17.64 4.79 -2.16
C ARG A 56 -17.27 4.78 -0.69
N LEU A 57 -18.28 4.65 0.18
CA LEU A 57 -18.04 4.39 1.59
C LEU A 57 -17.65 2.93 1.79
N SER A 58 -16.62 2.69 2.61
CA SER A 58 -16.29 1.33 3.05
C SER A 58 -17.32 0.84 4.07
N ALA A 59 -17.48 -0.49 4.15
CA ALA A 59 -18.33 -1.13 5.15
C ALA A 59 -17.80 -0.92 6.57
N GLU A 60 -16.48 -0.75 6.71
CA GLU A 60 -15.84 -0.52 7.99
C GLU A 60 -15.87 0.98 8.34
N LEU A 61 -16.35 1.30 9.55
CA LEU A 61 -16.40 2.68 10.02
C LEU A 61 -15.00 3.16 10.43
N PHE A 62 -14.75 4.46 10.28
CA PHE A 62 -13.57 5.06 10.86
C PHE A 62 -13.77 5.24 12.36
N THR A 63 -12.85 4.70 13.15
CA THR A 63 -12.75 4.94 14.59
C THR A 63 -11.38 5.53 14.90
N PRO A 64 -11.25 6.39 15.93
CA PRO A 64 -9.95 6.94 16.32
C PRO A 64 -8.94 5.81 16.57
N GLY A 65 -7.85 5.78 15.78
CA GLY A 65 -6.84 4.72 15.85
C GLY A 65 -7.02 3.55 14.87
N SER A 66 -8.11 3.49 14.08
CA SER A 66 -8.29 2.45 13.03
C SER A 66 -7.53 2.72 11.73
N GLY A 67 -6.81 3.85 11.66
CA GLY A 67 -5.87 4.11 10.59
C GLY A 67 -4.81 3.00 10.50
N ALA A 68 -4.37 2.69 9.28
CA ALA A 68 -3.26 1.76 9.09
C ALA A 68 -2.07 2.23 9.94
N LYS A 69 -1.67 1.40 10.92
CA LYS A 69 -0.46 1.68 11.70
C LYS A 69 0.71 1.64 10.72
N ALA A 70 1.56 2.67 10.75
CA ALA A 70 2.80 2.65 10.00
C ALA A 70 3.50 1.32 10.29
N GLN A 71 3.82 0.56 9.22
CA GLN A 71 4.44 -0.73 9.38
C GLN A 71 5.79 -0.49 10.05
N LYS A 72 5.90 -0.93 11.31
CA LYS A 72 7.13 -0.75 12.08
C LYS A 72 8.23 -1.45 11.30
N ASN A 73 9.26 -0.70 10.88
CA ASN A 73 10.37 -1.28 10.15
C ASN A 73 11.05 -2.29 11.09
N ARG A 74 10.85 -3.59 10.83
CA ARG A 74 11.39 -4.67 11.66
C ARG A 74 12.91 -4.66 11.46
N GLN A 75 13.67 -4.63 12.56
CA GLN A 75 15.11 -4.81 12.47
C GLN A 75 15.39 -6.28 12.11
N PRO A 76 16.24 -6.55 11.10
CA PRO A 76 16.56 -7.92 10.71
C PRO A 76 17.28 -8.63 11.86
N SER A 77 16.89 -9.89 12.12
CA SER A 77 17.48 -10.74 13.14
C SER A 77 18.89 -11.19 12.71
N GLN A 78 19.75 -11.56 13.66
CA GLN A 78 21.12 -12.04 13.34
C GLN A 78 21.12 -13.20 12.34
N SER A 79 20.16 -14.12 12.43
CA SER A 79 20.01 -15.25 11.50
C SER A 79 19.66 -14.81 10.07
N GLU A 80 18.92 -13.71 9.90
CA GLU A 80 18.56 -13.16 8.59
C GLU A 80 19.77 -12.47 7.96
N ILE A 81 20.55 -11.74 8.76
CA ILE A 81 21.81 -11.12 8.34
C ILE A 81 22.80 -12.18 7.87
N ALA A 82 22.94 -13.29 8.61
CA ALA A 82 23.81 -14.39 8.24
C ALA A 82 23.38 -15.06 6.93
N LYS A 83 22.09 -15.35 6.76
CA LYS A 83 21.55 -15.95 5.52
C LYS A 83 21.78 -15.08 4.29
N VAL A 84 21.51 -13.78 4.40
CA VAL A 84 21.76 -12.82 3.30
C VAL A 84 23.26 -12.74 3.02
N GLY A 85 24.11 -12.73 4.05
CA GLY A 85 25.57 -12.76 3.91
C GLY A 85 26.06 -13.96 3.12
N THR A 86 25.63 -15.17 3.46
CA THR A 86 25.98 -16.40 2.73
C THR A 86 25.47 -16.39 1.29
N ALA A 87 24.31 -15.79 1.03
CA ALA A 87 23.75 -15.71 -0.33
C ALA A 87 24.54 -14.78 -1.26
N VAL A 88 25.13 -13.69 -0.71
CA VAL A 88 25.88 -12.71 -1.50
C VAL A 88 27.40 -12.96 -1.54
N GLU A 89 27.89 -13.94 -0.79
CA GLU A 89 29.34 -14.22 -0.64
C GLU A 89 30.04 -14.55 -1.96
N LYS A 90 29.34 -15.22 -2.90
CA LYS A 90 29.89 -15.64 -4.19
C LYS A 90 30.00 -14.53 -5.24
N ILE A 91 29.59 -13.31 -4.91
CA ILE A 91 29.58 -12.18 -5.84
C ILE A 91 30.90 -11.44 -5.73
N GLU A 92 31.72 -11.46 -6.78
CA GLU A 92 33.05 -10.83 -6.78
C GLU A 92 32.98 -9.30 -6.80
N ASP A 93 31.96 -8.74 -7.45
CA ASP A 93 31.74 -7.30 -7.50
C ASP A 93 31.24 -6.76 -6.16
N THR A 94 31.98 -5.80 -5.59
CA THR A 94 31.73 -5.31 -4.23
C THR A 94 30.49 -4.43 -4.15
N ASP A 95 30.24 -3.61 -5.18
CA ASP A 95 29.07 -2.73 -5.25
C ASP A 95 27.78 -3.55 -5.39
N LEU A 96 27.77 -4.52 -6.29
CA LEU A 96 26.66 -5.45 -6.49
C LEU A 96 26.37 -6.27 -5.23
N ARG A 97 27.43 -6.74 -4.54
CA ARG A 97 27.31 -7.49 -3.29
C ARG A 97 26.64 -6.64 -2.20
N GLU A 98 27.02 -5.37 -2.03
CA GLU A 98 26.39 -4.48 -1.06
C GLU A 98 24.95 -4.15 -1.41
N ALA A 99 24.66 -3.86 -2.68
CA ALA A 99 23.31 -3.56 -3.15
C ALA A 99 22.35 -4.74 -2.90
N LEU A 100 22.81 -5.96 -3.20
CA LEU A 100 22.03 -7.18 -2.97
C LEU A 100 21.91 -7.52 -1.48
N ARG A 101 22.90 -7.19 -0.66
CA ARG A 101 22.81 -7.32 0.80
C ARG A 101 21.75 -6.40 1.37
N ALA A 102 21.76 -5.12 0.97
CA ALA A 102 20.77 -4.14 1.41
C ALA A 102 19.35 -4.56 1.00
N LEU A 103 19.18 -5.04 -0.24
CA LEU A 103 17.90 -5.56 -0.73
C LEU A 103 17.45 -6.81 0.04
N GLY A 104 18.34 -7.77 0.27
CA GLY A 104 18.02 -9.00 1.01
C GLY A 104 17.57 -8.71 2.44
N LEU A 105 18.21 -7.75 3.11
CA LEU A 105 17.80 -7.31 4.45
C LEU A 105 16.44 -6.60 4.44
N ALA A 106 16.18 -5.75 3.45
CA ALA A 106 14.90 -5.05 3.30
C ALA A 106 13.73 -5.99 3.00
N LEU A 107 13.95 -7.05 2.22
CA LEU A 107 12.93 -8.04 1.87
C LEU A 107 12.66 -9.05 2.99
N SER A 108 13.67 -9.40 3.79
CA SER A 108 13.51 -10.37 4.88
C SER A 108 12.45 -9.93 5.90
N GLY A 109 12.31 -8.61 6.13
CA GLY A 109 11.25 -8.04 6.98
C GLY A 109 9.84 -8.04 6.36
N ARG A 110 9.69 -8.30 5.06
CA ARG A 110 8.40 -8.27 4.34
C ARG A 110 7.82 -9.68 4.11
N SER A 111 8.66 -10.71 4.17
CA SER A 111 8.31 -12.08 3.77
C SER A 111 7.78 -12.99 4.88
N GLU A 112 7.55 -12.51 6.10
CA GLU A 112 6.74 -13.28 7.05
C GLU A 112 5.28 -13.29 6.56
N PRO A 113 4.75 -14.44 6.10
CA PRO A 113 3.32 -14.57 5.93
C PRO A 113 2.73 -14.47 7.33
N LYS A 114 1.75 -13.60 7.51
CA LYS A 114 0.91 -13.56 8.70
C LYS A 114 0.26 -14.95 8.84
N GLY A 115 0.91 -15.82 9.61
CA GLY A 115 0.39 -17.10 10.04
C GLY A 115 -0.93 -16.88 10.77
N ARG A 116 -1.84 -17.80 10.46
CA ARG A 116 -3.25 -17.87 10.83
C ARG A 116 -3.50 -17.74 12.33
#